data_AF-A0AAU9SB96-F1
#
_entry.id   AF-A0AAU9SB96-F1
#
_cell.length_a   1.000
_cell.length_b   1.000
_cell.length_c   1.000
_cell.angle_alpha   90.00
_cell.angle_beta   90.00
_cell.angle_gamma   90.00
#
_symmetry.space_group_name_H-M   'P 1'
#
loop_
_entity.id
_entity.type
_entity.pdbx_description
1 polymer ?
#
loop_
_entity_poly.entity_id
_entity_poly.type
_entity_poly.pdbx_seq_one_letter_code
_entity_poly.pdbx_strand_id
1 'polypeptide(L)'
;MDFNEVTFHYIECIHFYSQNSGSQSGQQVGDATQSHLANASVNTNQTTTLNPVVPSQSSDGNGRKNVDDMILDYLKQPACTARQQGIHIDEIAQQLKIPKNKLEGVIQSLEGDGLIYSTIDEYHFKHVEL
;
A
#
# COMPACT_ATOMS: atom_id res chain seq x y z
N MET A 1 -12.64 12.22 25.76
CA MET A 1 -11.23 11.96 25.39
C MET A 1 -10.83 10.70 26.11
N ASP A 2 -10.84 9.56 25.41
CA ASP A 2 -10.32 8.30 25.97
C ASP A 2 -8.81 8.30 25.75
N PHE A 3 -8.05 8.47 26.84
CA PHE A 3 -6.59 8.52 26.77
C PHE A 3 -5.97 7.16 26.44
N ASN A 4 -6.74 6.08 26.57
CA ASN A 4 -6.29 4.75 26.19
C ASN A 4 -6.10 4.65 24.68
N GLU A 5 -6.98 5.27 23.88
CA GLU A 5 -6.89 5.27 22.41
C GLU A 5 -5.57 5.90 21.92
N VAL A 6 -5.18 7.04 22.50
CA VAL A 6 -3.89 7.71 22.20
C VAL A 6 -2.70 6.84 22.60
N THR A 7 -2.81 6.14 23.74
CA THR A 7 -1.75 5.27 24.24
C THR A 7 -1.59 4.01 23.37
N PHE A 8 -2.71 3.38 22.99
CA PHE A 8 -2.69 2.22 22.09
C PHE A 8 -2.14 2.58 20.72
N HIS A 9 -2.55 3.71 20.14
CA HIS A 9 -2.03 4.20 18.86
C HIS A 9 -0.51 4.37 18.89
N TYR A 10 0.03 4.95 19.97
CA TYR A 10 1.48 5.15 20.10
C TYR A 10 2.24 3.82 20.21
N ILE A 11 1.68 2.85 20.96
CA ILE A 11 2.25 1.50 21.09
C ILE A 11 2.23 0.78 19.74
N GLU A 12 1.15 0.88 18.98
CA GLU A 12 1.03 0.29 17.64
C GLU A 12 2.03 0.91 16.65
N CYS A 13 2.19 2.24 16.67
CA CYS A 13 3.18 2.94 15.84
C CYS A 13 4.62 2.44 16.11
N ILE A 14 5.00 2.24 17.38
CA ILE A 14 6.32 1.73 17.76
C ILE A 14 6.49 0.27 17.28
N HIS A 15 5.48 -0.57 17.47
CA HIS A 15 5.53 -1.98 17.11
C HIS A 15 5.63 -2.18 15.59
N PHE A 16 4.92 -1.36 14.82
CA PHE A 16 5.00 -1.35 13.37
C PHE A 16 6.40 -0.93 12.88
N TYR A 17 6.96 0.14 13.45
CA TYR A 17 8.30 0.63 13.07
C TYR A 17 9.39 -0.41 13.39
N SER A 18 9.32 -1.07 14.56
CA SER A 18 10.29 -2.10 14.95
C SER A 18 10.27 -3.33 14.03
N GLN A 19 9.08 -3.76 13.60
CA GLN A 19 8.95 -4.93 12.72
C GLN A 19 9.38 -4.62 11.28
N ASN A 20 9.14 -3.40 10.79
CA ASN A 20 9.55 -3.00 9.45
C ASN A 20 11.06 -2.69 9.35
N SER A 21 11.70 -2.31 10.46
CA SER A 21 13.14 -2.02 10.53
C SER A 21 14.02 -3.28 10.57
N GLY A 22 13.47 -4.44 10.92
CA GLY A 22 14.21 -5.71 11.04
C GLY A 22 14.49 -6.42 9.69
N SER A 23 13.80 -6.06 8.62
CA SER A 23 13.84 -6.79 7.34
C SER A 23 14.87 -6.28 6.33
N GLN A 24 15.71 -5.31 6.69
CA GLN A 24 16.67 -4.67 5.77
C GLN A 24 18.13 -4.81 6.21
N SER A 25 18.50 -5.95 6.80
CA SER A 25 19.90 -6.32 7.01
C SER A 25 20.15 -7.73 6.49
N GLY A 26 20.55 -7.83 5.22
CA GLY A 26 20.82 -9.10 4.53
C GLY A 26 21.38 -8.86 3.13
N GLN A 27 22.67 -8.58 3.05
CA GLN A 27 23.45 -8.32 1.84
C GLN A 27 24.17 -9.60 1.40
N GLN A 28 23.88 -10.18 0.23
CA GLN A 28 24.73 -11.09 -0.61
C GLN A 28 24.11 -11.06 -2.04
N VAL A 29 24.71 -10.57 -3.15
CA VAL A 29 25.94 -10.89 -3.93
C VAL A 29 26.04 -12.35 -4.39
N GLY A 30 26.02 -12.56 -5.73
CA GLY A 30 26.33 -13.82 -6.44
C GLY A 30 25.18 -14.26 -7.37
N ASP A 31 25.23 -13.96 -8.67
CA ASP A 31 25.86 -14.71 -9.78
C ASP A 31 24.96 -15.83 -10.39
N ALA A 32 25.16 -16.06 -11.69
CA ALA A 32 24.25 -16.54 -12.71
C ALA A 32 23.80 -18.01 -12.68
N THR A 33 22.84 -18.30 -13.57
CA THR A 33 22.59 -19.53 -14.39
C THR A 33 21.28 -20.32 -14.20
N GLN A 34 20.53 -20.35 -15.30
CA GLN A 34 19.85 -21.49 -15.96
C GLN A 34 18.67 -22.26 -15.32
N SER A 35 17.69 -22.47 -16.22
CA SER A 35 16.91 -23.71 -16.45
C SER A 35 15.82 -24.05 -15.41
N HIS A 36 14.66 -24.68 -15.71
CA HIS A 36 14.21 -25.46 -16.85
C HIS A 36 12.65 -25.60 -16.80
N LEU A 37 12.13 -26.17 -17.89
CA LEU A 37 10.75 -26.39 -18.33
C LEU A 37 9.81 -27.30 -17.48
N ALA A 38 8.51 -27.03 -17.65
CA ALA A 38 7.38 -27.93 -18.01
C ALA A 38 6.68 -28.89 -17.02
N ASN A 39 5.36 -28.65 -16.93
CA ASN A 39 4.18 -29.53 -17.12
C ASN A 39 3.81 -30.74 -16.21
N ALA A 40 2.48 -30.94 -16.19
CA ALA A 40 1.64 -32.08 -15.76
C ALA A 40 1.13 -31.99 -14.30
N SER A 41 -0.12 -32.30 -13.93
CA SER A 41 -1.16 -33.15 -14.52
C SER A 41 -2.55 -32.80 -13.94
N VAL A 42 -3.58 -33.02 -14.77
CA VAL A 42 -5.02 -33.18 -14.45
C VAL A 42 -5.31 -34.05 -13.23
N ASN A 43 -6.32 -33.70 -12.40
CA ASN A 43 -7.59 -34.44 -12.29
C ASN A 43 -8.67 -33.73 -11.45
N THR A 44 -9.90 -33.98 -11.87
CA THR A 44 -11.27 -33.57 -11.50
C THR A 44 -11.66 -33.84 -10.03
N ASN A 45 -12.58 -33.04 -9.46
CA ASN A 45 -13.88 -33.47 -8.87
C ASN A 45 -14.64 -32.33 -8.14
N GLN A 46 -15.92 -32.20 -8.48
CA GLN A 46 -16.93 -31.24 -8.00
C GLN A 46 -17.24 -31.42 -6.50
N THR A 47 -17.60 -30.36 -5.74
CA THR A 47 -18.96 -30.14 -5.17
C THR A 47 -19.09 -28.77 -4.48
N THR A 48 -20.26 -28.16 -4.67
CA THR A 48 -20.88 -26.93 -4.12
C THR A 48 -20.69 -26.65 -2.62
N THR A 49 -20.38 -25.40 -2.22
CA THR A 49 -20.94 -24.70 -1.02
C THR A 49 -20.60 -23.19 -1.04
N LEU A 50 -21.66 -22.38 -1.12
CA LEU A 50 -21.89 -21.02 -0.56
C LEU A 50 -20.74 -19.99 -0.50
N ASN A 51 -20.90 -18.95 -1.31
CA ASN A 51 -20.14 -17.70 -1.34
C ASN A 51 -20.01 -17.04 0.04
N PRO A 52 -18.79 -16.64 0.43
CA PRO A 52 -18.54 -15.32 0.98
C PRO A 52 -18.16 -14.40 -0.18
N VAL A 53 -18.84 -13.27 -0.30
CA VAL A 53 -18.36 -12.12 -1.09
C VAL A 53 -16.96 -11.80 -0.60
N VAL A 54 -15.97 -12.22 -1.38
CA VAL A 54 -14.62 -11.66 -1.33
C VAL A 54 -14.71 -10.30 -2.01
N PRO A 55 -14.35 -9.18 -1.34
CA PRO A 55 -14.11 -7.97 -2.08
C PRO A 55 -12.92 -8.26 -3.01
N SER A 56 -13.16 -8.15 -4.31
CA SER A 56 -12.14 -8.17 -5.35
C SER A 56 -11.00 -7.24 -4.96
N GLN A 57 -9.92 -7.82 -4.45
CA GLN A 57 -8.59 -7.23 -4.55
C GLN A 57 -7.82 -8.10 -5.51
N SER A 58 -8.12 -7.87 -6.79
CA SER A 58 -7.21 -8.24 -7.87
C SER A 58 -5.86 -7.59 -7.60
N SER A 59 -4.84 -8.39 -7.34
CA SER A 59 -3.44 -8.19 -7.77
C SER A 59 -2.58 -9.37 -7.30
N ASP A 60 -2.73 -10.49 -8.00
CA ASP A 60 -1.67 -11.48 -8.12
C ASP A 60 -0.67 -10.92 -9.16
N GLY A 61 0.63 -10.93 -8.85
CA GLY A 61 1.66 -10.53 -9.82
C GLY A 61 2.79 -9.71 -9.23
N ASN A 62 3.81 -10.40 -8.72
CA ASN A 62 5.13 -9.85 -8.48
C ASN A 62 5.69 -9.17 -9.76
N GLY A 63 5.67 -7.84 -9.83
CA GLY A 63 6.21 -7.09 -10.96
C GLY A 63 5.93 -5.59 -10.93
N ARG A 64 6.64 -4.85 -10.06
CA ARG A 64 6.66 -3.37 -9.94
C ARG A 64 5.27 -2.69 -9.94
N LYS A 65 4.73 -2.46 -8.74
CA LYS A 65 3.59 -1.58 -8.49
C LYS A 65 3.80 -0.24 -9.22
N ASN A 66 2.78 0.27 -9.93
CA ASN A 66 2.85 1.61 -10.49
C ASN A 66 2.91 2.63 -9.34
N VAL A 67 3.41 3.84 -9.61
CA VAL A 67 3.48 4.88 -8.58
C VAL A 67 2.09 5.22 -8.04
N ASP A 68 1.09 5.19 -8.92
CA ASP A 68 -0.31 5.41 -8.62
C ASP A 68 -0.80 4.41 -7.56
N ASP A 69 -0.57 3.12 -7.80
CA ASP A 69 -0.91 2.03 -6.88
C ASP A 69 -0.16 2.18 -5.55
N MET A 70 1.12 2.58 -5.58
CA MET A 70 1.91 2.80 -4.36
C MET A 70 1.35 3.93 -3.49
N ILE A 71 0.92 5.03 -4.11
CA ILE A 71 0.33 6.18 -3.40
C ILE A 71 -1.03 5.77 -2.84
N LEU A 72 -1.84 5.08 -3.63
CA LEU A 72 -3.16 4.63 -3.19
C LEU A 72 -3.06 3.61 -2.04
N ASP A 73 -2.18 2.61 -2.15
CA ASP A 73 -1.88 1.66 -1.08
C ASP A 73 -1.43 2.38 0.20
N TYR A 74 -0.60 3.41 0.06
CA TYR A 74 -0.11 4.18 1.20
C TYR A 74 -1.23 4.99 1.88
N LEU A 75 -2.05 5.70 1.10
CA LEU A 75 -3.17 6.49 1.62
C LEU A 75 -4.27 5.63 2.25
N LYS A 76 -4.42 4.38 1.83
CA LYS A 76 -5.32 3.37 2.41
C LYS A 76 -4.83 2.79 3.74
N GLN A 77 -3.59 3.04 4.14
CA GLN A 77 -3.08 2.53 5.42
C GLN A 77 -3.88 3.10 6.59
N PRO A 78 -4.17 2.32 7.64
CA PRO A 78 -4.89 2.80 8.82
C PRO A 78 -4.27 4.04 9.46
N ALA A 79 -2.94 4.13 9.45
CA ALA A 79 -2.21 5.30 9.95
C ALA A 79 -2.51 6.58 9.15
N CYS A 80 -2.78 6.45 7.86
CA CYS A 80 -3.11 7.56 6.97
C CYS A 80 -4.60 7.93 7.06
N THR A 81 -5.49 6.93 7.08
CA THR A 81 -6.94 7.15 7.14
C THR A 81 -7.41 7.69 8.49
N ALA A 82 -6.77 7.29 9.59
CA ALA A 82 -7.02 7.81 10.94
C ALA A 82 -6.70 9.31 11.07
N ARG A 83 -5.84 9.85 10.19
CA ARG A 83 -5.46 11.27 10.20
C ARG A 83 -6.56 12.09 9.53
N GLN A 84 -7.28 12.89 10.31
CA GLN A 84 -8.38 13.70 9.80
C GLN A 84 -7.95 14.71 8.74
N GLN A 85 -6.78 15.31 8.91
CA GLN A 85 -6.22 16.31 8.01
C GLN A 85 -5.63 15.74 6.72
N GLY A 86 -5.67 14.43 6.48
CA GLY A 86 -4.97 13.80 5.37
C GLY A 86 -3.44 13.79 5.51
N ILE A 87 -2.76 13.39 4.44
CA ILE A 87 -1.30 13.24 4.41
C ILE A 87 -0.69 14.25 3.46
N HIS A 88 0.33 14.97 3.94
CA HIS A 88 1.01 15.99 3.17
C HIS A 88 1.86 15.36 2.05
N ILE A 89 1.91 15.99 0.88
CA ILE A 89 2.65 15.50 -0.29
C ILE A 89 4.13 15.19 -0.01
N ASP A 90 4.79 15.99 0.83
CA ASP A 90 6.19 15.78 1.20
C ASP A 90 6.38 14.51 2.05
N GLU A 91 5.40 14.15 2.87
CA GLU A 91 5.41 12.93 3.69
C GLU A 91 5.23 11.69 2.80
N ILE A 92 4.34 11.77 1.82
CA ILE A 92 4.16 10.72 0.81
C ILE A 92 5.47 10.51 0.01
N ALA A 93 6.10 11.60 -0.41
CA ALA A 93 7.39 11.58 -1.12
C ALA A 93 8.50 10.92 -0.29
N GLN A 94 8.58 11.25 1.01
CA GLN A 94 9.55 10.67 1.92
C GLN A 94 9.31 9.17 2.13
N GLN A 95 8.06 8.76 2.36
CA GLN A 95 7.71 7.39 2.68
C GLN A 95 7.89 6.45 1.48
N LEU A 96 7.46 6.89 0.30
CA LEU A 96 7.59 6.11 -0.94
C LEU A 96 8.98 6.23 -1.58
N LYS A 97 9.83 7.15 -1.08
CA LYS A 97 11.13 7.50 -1.66
C LYS A 97 11.02 7.93 -3.13
N ILE A 98 9.98 8.70 -3.45
CA ILE A 98 9.69 9.20 -4.78
C ILE A 98 9.88 10.73 -4.77
N PRO A 99 10.60 11.31 -5.73
CA PRO A 99 10.77 12.76 -5.79
C PRO A 99 9.41 13.47 -5.99
N LYS A 100 9.19 14.55 -5.24
CA LYS A 100 7.95 15.34 -5.25
C LYS A 100 7.47 15.71 -6.66
N ASN A 101 8.38 16.13 -7.53
CA ASN A 101 8.04 16.51 -8.92
C ASN A 101 7.33 15.39 -9.70
N LYS A 102 7.68 14.13 -9.45
CA LYS A 102 6.98 12.98 -10.05
C LYS A 102 5.64 12.72 -9.36
N LEU A 103 5.58 12.97 -8.06
CA LEU A 103 4.40 12.75 -7.24
C LEU A 103 3.27 13.73 -7.60
N GLU A 104 3.59 15.00 -7.82
CA GLU A 104 2.62 16.05 -8.18
C GLU A 104 1.79 15.68 -9.42
N GLY A 105 2.44 15.19 -10.48
CA GLY A 105 1.72 14.76 -11.69
C GLY A 105 0.83 13.53 -11.47
N VAL A 106 1.25 12.61 -10.62
CA VAL A 106 0.45 11.42 -10.28
C VAL A 106 -0.74 11.79 -9.39
N ILE A 107 -0.51 12.59 -8.36
CA ILE A 107 -1.55 13.10 -7.46
C ILE A 107 -2.64 13.81 -8.27
N GLN A 108 -2.25 14.67 -9.21
CA GLN A 108 -3.20 15.37 -10.07
C GLN A 108 -4.03 14.41 -10.94
N SER A 109 -3.43 13.34 -11.46
CA SER A 109 -4.15 12.29 -12.19
C SER A 109 -5.14 11.56 -11.28
N LEU A 110 -4.69 11.11 -10.10
CA LEU A 110 -5.50 10.39 -9.12
C LEU A 110 -6.67 11.22 -8.59
N GLU A 111 -6.46 12.52 -8.40
CA GLU A 111 -7.51 13.47 -8.00
C GLU A 111 -8.53 13.67 -9.13
N GLY A 112 -8.06 13.80 -10.38
CA GLY A 112 -8.92 13.88 -11.57
C GLY A 112 -9.76 12.62 -11.80
N ASP A 113 -9.21 11.46 -11.47
CA ASP A 113 -9.89 10.17 -11.53
C ASP A 113 -10.86 9.94 -10.34
N GLY A 114 -10.85 10.84 -9.35
CA GLY A 114 -11.69 10.74 -8.15
C GLY A 114 -11.28 9.63 -7.19
N LEU A 115 -10.02 9.17 -7.26
CA LEU A 115 -9.47 8.14 -6.36
C LEU A 115 -8.97 8.74 -5.04
N ILE A 116 -8.55 10.01 -5.09
CA ILE A 116 -8.11 10.79 -3.92
C ILE A 116 -8.76 12.17 -3.95
N TYR A 117 -8.72 12.86 -2.81
CA TYR A 117 -9.16 14.25 -2.69
C TYR A 117 -8.26 15.04 -1.74
N SER A 118 -8.10 16.33 -2.03
CA SER A 118 -7.50 17.32 -1.14
C SER A 118 -8.44 17.61 0.05
N THR A 119 -7.86 17.87 1.23
CA THR A 119 -8.62 17.98 2.48
C THR A 119 -8.64 19.41 3.01
N ILE A 120 -7.69 19.76 3.88
CA ILE A 120 -7.60 21.09 4.50
C ILE A 120 -6.96 22.13 3.57
N ASP A 121 -6.17 21.66 2.61
CA ASP A 121 -5.48 22.46 1.59
C ASP A 121 -5.15 21.58 0.37
N GLU A 122 -4.49 22.16 -0.62
CA GLU A 122 -4.08 21.54 -1.89
C GLU A 122 -2.87 20.60 -1.75
N TYR A 123 -2.32 20.42 -0.55
CA TYR A 123 -1.13 19.59 -0.32
C TYR A 123 -1.41 18.39 0.59
N HIS A 124 -2.59 18.31 1.19
CA HIS A 124 -3.01 17.22 2.07
C HIS A 124 -4.09 16.33 1.43
N PHE A 125 -3.76 15.06 1.23
CA PHE A 125 -4.60 14.13 0.46
C PHE A 125 -5.14 12.97 1.31
N LYS A 126 -6.32 12.48 0.94
CA LYS A 126 -6.92 11.22 1.42
C LYS A 126 -7.45 10.40 0.25
N HIS A 127 -7.52 9.08 0.42
CA HIS A 127 -8.21 8.22 -0.54
C HIS A 127 -9.73 8.32 -0.36
N VAL A 128 -10.47 8.16 -1.45
CA VAL A 128 -11.93 8.05 -1.41
C VAL A 128 -12.31 6.64 -0.94
N GLU A 129 -13.12 6.57 0.11
CA GLU A 129 -13.71 5.32 0.61
C GLU A 129 -15.07 5.15 -0.09
N LEU A 130 -15.10 4.35 -1.16
CA LEU A 130 -16.31 4.01 -1.93
C LEU A 130 -17.01 2.79 -1.34
#